data_AF-A0A926MTM0-F1
#
_entry.id   AF-A0A926MTM0-F1
#
_cell.length_a   1.000
_cell.length_b   1.000
_cell.length_c   1.000
_cell.angle_alpha   90.00
_cell.angle_beta   90.00
_cell.angle_gamma   90.00
#
_symmetry.space_group_name_H-M   'P 1'
#
loop_
_entity.id
_entity.type
_entity.pdbx_description
1 polymer ?
#
loop_
_entity_poly.entity_id
_entity_poly.type
_entity_poly.pdbx_seq_one_letter_code
_entity_poly.pdbx_strand_id
1 'polypeptide(L)'
;MKRIKYLIFLFFIILPYQNLKSEIIIMSACDDKQDEFLKNEYILNMNELIMTRNYVYKEKTYNKYRLTDLSVKKSNSYVRNIYEENGNILTHKHGYPQFYTQILFKKGKQEIFMKTVLNDEEGISKISTCKKVEKFANES
;
A
#
# COMPACT_ATOMS: atom_id res chain seq x y z
N MET A 1 49.84 -17.28 -6.61
CA MET A 1 48.65 -17.31 -5.72
C MET A 1 48.43 -16.07 -4.85
N LYS A 2 49.46 -15.35 -4.37
CA LYS A 2 49.28 -14.15 -3.52
C LYS A 2 48.52 -12.98 -4.20
N ARG A 3 48.71 -12.74 -5.51
CA ARG A 3 48.04 -11.65 -6.26
C ARG A 3 46.51 -11.80 -6.40
N ILE A 4 46.00 -13.03 -6.52
CA ILE A 4 44.55 -13.30 -6.63
C ILE A 4 43.83 -13.04 -5.30
N LYS A 5 44.49 -13.30 -4.16
CA LYS A 5 43.95 -12.97 -2.83
C LYS A 5 43.76 -11.46 -2.64
N TYR A 6 44.66 -10.62 -3.18
CA TYR A 6 44.52 -9.16 -3.14
C TYR A 6 43.36 -8.65 -4.01
N LEU A 7 43.12 -9.28 -5.17
CA LEU A 7 41.98 -8.97 -6.06
C LEU A 7 40.62 -9.30 -5.41
N ILE A 8 40.53 -10.41 -4.68
CA ILE A 8 39.33 -10.78 -3.91
C ILE A 8 39.08 -9.79 -2.76
N PHE A 9 40.15 -9.32 -2.10
CA PHE A 9 40.04 -8.33 -1.03
C PHE A 9 39.55 -6.96 -1.54
N LEU A 10 39.93 -6.56 -2.76
CA LEU A 10 39.47 -5.31 -3.36
C LEU A 10 37.96 -5.32 -3.67
N PHE A 11 37.39 -6.49 -3.94
CA PHE A 11 35.96 -6.65 -4.28
C PHE A 11 35.03 -6.33 -3.11
N PHE A 12 35.47 -6.55 -1.86
CA PHE A 12 34.69 -6.22 -0.66
C PHE A 12 34.60 -4.71 -0.37
N ILE A 13 35.53 -3.91 -0.89
CA ILE A 13 35.59 -2.45 -0.66
C ILE A 13 34.58 -1.70 -1.55
N ILE A 14 34.14 -2.32 -2.65
CA ILE A 14 33.30 -1.66 -3.67
C ILE A 14 31.81 -1.89 -3.39
N LEU A 15 31.44 -2.72 -2.40
CA LEU A 15 30.02 -2.92 -2.08
C LEU A 15 29.44 -1.63 -1.49
N PRO A 16 28.52 -0.94 -2.21
CA PRO A 16 27.89 0.24 -1.65
C PRO A 16 27.06 -0.16 -0.44
N TYR A 17 27.30 0.48 0.70
CA TYR A 17 26.38 0.45 1.84
C TYR A 17 25.02 0.96 1.35
N GLN A 18 24.08 0.03 1.12
CA GLN A 18 22.70 0.38 0.84
C GLN A 18 22.10 0.90 2.14
N ASN A 19 21.82 2.20 2.19
CA ASN A 19 21.03 2.78 3.27
C ASN A 19 19.59 2.26 3.13
N LEU A 20 19.27 1.15 3.80
CA LEU A 20 17.90 0.65 3.91
C LEU A 20 17.12 1.59 4.82
N LYS A 21 16.54 2.65 4.24
CA LYS A 21 15.58 3.47 4.97
C LYS A 21 14.26 2.72 5.06
N SER A 22 14.04 2.16 6.24
CA SER A 22 12.79 1.54 6.63
C SER A 22 11.78 2.60 7.05
N GLU A 23 10.62 2.66 6.37
CA GLU A 23 9.51 3.54 6.73
C GLU A 23 8.23 2.73 6.92
N ILE A 24 7.52 2.94 8.04
CA ILE A 24 6.14 2.51 8.22
C ILE A 24 5.25 3.75 8.14
N ILE A 25 4.28 3.74 7.24
CA ILE A 25 3.33 4.84 7.03
C ILE A 25 1.95 4.36 7.46
N ILE A 26 1.36 5.03 8.45
CA ILE A 26 0.01 4.74 8.93
C ILE A 26 -0.92 5.88 8.49
N MET A 27 -1.91 5.53 7.67
CA MET A 27 -2.99 6.44 7.26
C MET A 27 -4.27 6.01 7.98
N SER A 28 -4.77 6.84 8.89
CA SER A 28 -5.92 6.51 9.73
C SER A 28 -7.05 7.54 9.60
N ALA A 29 -8.24 7.13 10.09
CA ALA A 29 -9.47 7.90 9.95
C ALA A 29 -9.75 8.32 8.50
N CYS A 30 -9.69 7.34 7.60
CA CYS A 30 -9.92 7.53 6.17
C CYS A 30 -11.41 7.52 5.83
N ASP A 31 -11.92 8.68 5.43
CA ASP A 31 -13.31 8.84 5.01
C ASP A 31 -13.45 8.55 3.50
N ASP A 32 -14.56 7.97 3.12
CA ASP A 32 -14.93 7.64 1.74
C ASP A 32 -16.23 8.38 1.36
N LYS A 33 -16.45 8.65 0.07
CA LYS A 33 -17.67 9.33 -0.39
C LYS A 33 -18.89 8.41 -0.44
N GLN A 34 -18.67 7.13 -0.71
CA GLN A 34 -19.72 6.13 -0.91
C GLN A 34 -20.03 5.38 0.38
N ASP A 35 -19.02 5.16 1.22
CA ASP A 35 -19.10 4.28 2.38
C ASP A 35 -18.80 4.98 3.72
N GLU A 36 -19.56 4.59 4.74
CA GLU A 36 -19.35 5.08 6.10
C GLU A 36 -18.64 4.04 6.98
N PHE A 37 -17.58 4.48 7.65
CA PHE A 37 -16.75 3.63 8.49
C PHE A 37 -16.74 4.12 9.95
N LEU A 38 -16.66 3.18 10.88
CA LEU A 38 -16.24 3.44 12.26
C LEU A 38 -14.71 3.47 12.36
N LYS A 39 -14.05 2.60 11.59
CA LYS A 39 -12.60 2.55 11.45
C LYS A 39 -12.26 2.26 9.99
N ASN A 40 -11.30 2.98 9.43
CA ASN A 40 -10.71 2.70 8.13
C ASN A 40 -9.28 3.22 8.17
N GLU A 41 -8.34 2.28 8.08
CA GLU A 41 -6.92 2.50 8.32
C GLU A 41 -6.10 1.67 7.34
N TYR A 42 -5.03 2.26 6.83
CA TYR A 42 -4.06 1.65 5.94
C TYR A 42 -2.68 1.76 6.57
N ILE A 43 -2.01 0.63 6.74
CA ILE A 43 -0.67 0.53 7.28
C ILE A 43 0.23 0.05 6.13
N LEU A 44 1.17 0.90 5.71
CA LEU A 44 2.14 0.60 4.68
C LEU A 44 3.47 0.29 5.37
N ASN A 45 3.93 -0.95 5.26
CA ASN A 45 5.25 -1.38 5.71
C ASN A 45 6.19 -1.44 4.51
N MET A 46 7.09 -0.47 4.40
CA MET A 46 8.03 -0.41 3.27
C MET A 46 9.16 -1.44 3.36
N ASN A 47 9.39 -2.05 4.54
CA ASN A 47 10.40 -3.12 4.69
C ASN A 47 9.89 -4.45 4.16
N GLU A 48 8.69 -4.79 4.57
CA GLU A 48 8.06 -6.05 4.18
C GLU A 48 7.40 -5.94 2.82
N LEU A 49 7.32 -4.72 2.25
CA LEU A 49 6.62 -4.42 1.00
C LEU A 49 5.15 -4.85 1.06
N ILE A 50 4.50 -4.56 2.19
CA ILE A 50 3.14 -4.97 2.50
C ILE A 50 2.28 -3.77 2.91
N MET A 51 1.03 -3.77 2.45
CA MET A 51 -0.05 -2.92 2.94
C MET A 51 -1.08 -3.77 3.69
N THR A 52 -1.44 -3.33 4.89
CA THR A 52 -2.54 -3.90 5.67
C THR A 52 -3.66 -2.87 5.79
N ARG A 53 -4.87 -3.22 5.36
CA ARG A 53 -6.07 -2.39 5.57
C ARG A 53 -6.92 -2.99 6.67
N ASN A 54 -7.24 -2.18 7.68
CA ASN A 54 -8.16 -2.51 8.75
C ASN A 54 -9.41 -1.64 8.64
N TYR A 55 -10.58 -2.25 8.50
CA TYR A 55 -11.83 -1.48 8.43
C TYR A 55 -12.96 -2.08 9.26
N VAL A 56 -13.86 -1.20 9.68
CA VAL A 56 -15.13 -1.51 10.34
C VAL A 56 -16.19 -0.61 9.74
N TYR A 57 -17.18 -1.19 9.06
CA TYR A 57 -18.31 -0.45 8.51
C TYR A 57 -19.27 0.03 9.59
N LYS A 58 -19.93 1.16 9.35
CA LYS A 58 -21.15 1.50 10.08
C LYS A 58 -22.30 0.57 9.69
N GLU A 59 -23.30 0.49 10.56
CA GLU A 59 -24.45 -0.40 10.39
C GLU A 59 -25.20 -0.18 9.07
N LYS A 60 -25.39 1.09 8.67
CA LYS A 60 -26.04 1.47 7.42
C LYS A 60 -25.32 0.90 6.19
N THR A 61 -23.99 1.07 6.11
CA THR A 61 -23.17 0.58 5.00
C THR A 61 -23.06 -0.94 5.02
N TYR A 62 -22.89 -1.55 6.20
CA TYR A 62 -22.85 -3.00 6.35
C TYR A 62 -24.16 -3.66 5.86
N ASN A 63 -25.31 -3.14 6.29
CA ASN A 63 -26.60 -3.70 5.89
C ASN A 63 -26.86 -3.52 4.39
N LYS A 64 -26.47 -2.38 3.80
CA LYS A 64 -26.55 -2.17 2.34
C LYS A 64 -25.81 -3.26 1.57
N TYR A 65 -24.57 -3.59 1.95
CA TYR A 65 -23.77 -4.59 1.24
C TYR A 65 -24.19 -6.03 1.57
N ARG A 66 -24.60 -6.29 2.81
CA ARG A 66 -25.07 -7.61 3.23
C ARG A 66 -26.31 -8.08 2.46
N LEU A 67 -27.16 -7.14 2.02
CA LEU A 67 -28.33 -7.45 1.18
C LEU A 67 -27.93 -8.05 -0.17
N THR A 68 -26.84 -7.59 -0.76
CA THR A 68 -26.35 -8.06 -2.07
C THR A 68 -25.35 -9.21 -1.95
N ASP A 69 -24.57 -9.26 -0.86
CA ASP A 69 -23.53 -10.25 -0.64
C ASP A 69 -23.49 -10.68 0.84
N LEU A 70 -23.88 -11.94 1.08
CA LEU A 70 -23.93 -12.53 2.42
C LEU A 70 -22.54 -12.79 3.03
N SER A 71 -21.48 -12.79 2.21
CA SER A 71 -20.11 -13.00 2.66
C SER A 71 -19.45 -11.74 3.24
N VAL A 72 -20.12 -10.59 3.09
CA VAL A 72 -19.63 -9.29 3.58
C VAL A 72 -19.45 -9.36 5.10
N LYS A 73 -18.25 -8.99 5.55
CA LYS A 73 -17.93 -8.86 6.96
C LYS A 73 -18.04 -7.41 7.39
N LYS A 74 -18.67 -7.17 8.55
CA LYS A 74 -18.78 -5.83 9.16
C LYS A 74 -17.40 -5.25 9.50
N SER A 75 -16.52 -6.09 10.04
CA SER A 75 -15.13 -5.77 10.32
C SER A 75 -14.23 -6.77 9.60
N ASN A 76 -13.15 -6.28 8.99
CA ASN A 76 -12.17 -7.14 8.35
C ASN A 76 -10.79 -6.50 8.32
N SER A 77 -9.78 -7.35 8.16
CA SER A 77 -8.41 -6.96 7.88
C SER A 77 -7.92 -7.75 6.67
N TYR A 78 -7.22 -7.08 5.76
CA TYR A 78 -6.57 -7.77 4.65
C TYR A 78 -5.22 -7.16 4.34
N VAL A 79 -4.38 -8.00 3.74
CA VAL A 79 -2.98 -7.72 3.45
C VAL A 79 -2.78 -7.79 1.94
N ARG A 80 -2.00 -6.86 1.38
CA ARG A 80 -1.60 -6.85 -0.04
C ARG A 80 -0.15 -6.45 -0.17
N ASN A 81 0.56 -7.06 -1.11
CA ASN A 81 1.90 -6.63 -1.45
C ASN A 81 1.86 -5.27 -2.17
N ILE A 82 2.89 -4.46 -1.92
CA ILE A 82 3.08 -3.14 -2.50
C ILE A 82 4.45 -3.03 -3.18
N TYR A 83 4.56 -2.11 -4.10
CA TYR A 83 5.83 -1.72 -4.73
C TYR A 83 5.84 -0.22 -4.97
N GLU A 84 7.04 0.34 -5.17
CA GLU A 84 7.22 1.74 -5.49
C GLU A 84 7.48 1.92 -6.99
N GLU A 85 6.77 2.88 -7.59
CA GLU A 85 6.92 3.24 -9.00
C GLU A 85 6.77 4.75 -9.15
N ASN A 86 7.79 5.41 -9.71
CA ASN A 86 7.77 6.85 -9.98
C ASN A 86 7.42 7.71 -8.74
N GLY A 87 7.90 7.31 -7.55
CA GLY A 87 7.62 7.99 -6.28
C GLY A 87 6.23 7.77 -5.70
N ASN A 88 5.43 6.89 -6.31
CA ASN A 88 4.14 6.45 -5.80
C ASN A 88 4.23 5.01 -5.26
N ILE A 89 3.40 4.68 -4.28
CA ILE A 89 3.28 3.33 -3.76
C ILE A 89 2.02 2.71 -4.36
N LEU A 90 2.15 1.56 -5.02
CA LEU A 90 1.02 0.83 -5.60
C LEU A 90 0.89 -0.55 -4.97
N THR A 91 -0.34 -1.01 -4.80
CA THR A 91 -0.58 -2.43 -4.51
C THR A 91 -0.37 -3.27 -5.76
N HIS A 92 -0.09 -4.56 -5.59
CA HIS A 92 -0.12 -5.52 -6.69
C HIS A 92 -1.45 -5.46 -7.45
N LYS A 93 -1.37 -5.75 -8.75
CA LYS A 93 -2.52 -5.78 -9.66
C LYS A 93 -3.53 -6.82 -9.18
N HIS A 94 -4.77 -6.40 -9.00
CA HIS A 94 -5.88 -7.27 -8.65
C HIS A 94 -6.87 -7.31 -9.81
N GLY A 95 -6.94 -8.45 -10.50
CA GLY A 95 -7.73 -8.65 -11.71
C GLY A 95 -6.97 -9.45 -12.76
N TYR A 96 -7.35 -9.25 -14.01
CA TYR A 96 -6.75 -9.90 -15.17
C TYR A 96 -5.80 -8.94 -15.90
N PRO A 97 -4.88 -9.44 -16.73
CA PRO A 97 -3.96 -8.59 -17.48
C PRO A 97 -4.67 -7.49 -18.29
N GLN A 98 -5.81 -7.80 -18.92
CA GLN A 98 -6.60 -6.80 -19.68
C GLN A 98 -7.42 -5.86 -18.79
N PHE A 99 -7.74 -6.25 -17.54
CA PHE A 99 -8.50 -5.40 -16.62
C PHE A 99 -8.08 -5.64 -15.17
N TYR A 100 -7.47 -4.63 -14.56
CA TYR A 100 -7.02 -4.74 -13.16
C TYR A 100 -7.21 -3.45 -12.39
N THR A 101 -7.21 -3.60 -11.07
CA THR A 101 -7.27 -2.50 -10.13
C THR A 101 -6.05 -2.51 -9.22
N GLN A 102 -5.61 -1.33 -8.80
CA GLN A 102 -4.53 -1.11 -7.86
C GLN A 102 -4.89 0.06 -6.96
N ILE A 103 -4.53 -0.03 -5.68
CA ILE A 103 -4.59 1.11 -4.80
C ILE A 103 -3.30 1.90 -4.98
N LEU A 104 -3.43 3.19 -5.22
CA LEU A 104 -2.35 4.14 -5.47
C LEU A 104 -2.26 5.12 -4.30
N PHE A 105 -1.10 5.14 -3.66
CA PHE A 105 -0.76 6.08 -2.59
C PHE A 105 0.33 7.04 -3.07
N LYS A 106 0.08 8.33 -2.92
CA LYS A 106 1.08 9.38 -3.20
C LYS A 106 1.81 9.69 -1.89
N LYS A 107 3.13 9.55 -1.88
CA LYS A 107 3.93 9.83 -0.67
C LYS A 107 3.65 11.24 -0.13
N GLY A 108 3.36 11.34 1.17
CA GLY A 108 3.08 12.60 1.85
C GLY A 108 1.68 13.19 1.62
N LYS A 109 0.81 12.53 0.83
CA LYS A 109 -0.58 12.96 0.67
C LYS A 109 -1.51 12.13 1.52
N GLN A 110 -2.61 12.76 1.93
CA GLN A 110 -3.69 12.16 2.69
C GLN A 110 -4.73 11.44 1.81
N GLU A 111 -4.67 11.66 0.50
CA GLU A 111 -5.62 11.10 -0.45
C GLU A 111 -5.13 9.75 -0.97
N ILE A 112 -6.06 8.79 -1.00
CA ILE A 112 -5.87 7.46 -1.55
C ILE A 112 -6.65 7.37 -2.86
N PHE A 113 -6.01 6.81 -3.87
CA PHE A 113 -6.59 6.67 -5.21
C PHE A 113 -6.75 5.19 -5.56
N MET A 114 -7.73 4.88 -6.40
CA MET A 114 -7.82 3.62 -7.12
C MET A 114 -7.38 3.88 -8.56
N LYS A 115 -6.39 3.12 -9.01
CA LYS A 115 -5.99 3.02 -10.41
C LYS A 115 -6.71 1.81 -10.99
N THR A 116 -7.55 2.03 -11.98
CA THR A 116 -8.19 0.99 -12.79
C THR A 116 -7.58 1.04 -14.17
N VAL A 117 -7.24 -0.12 -14.73
CA VAL A 117 -6.78 -0.24 -16.11
C VAL A 117 -7.73 -1.18 -16.84
N LEU A 118 -8.18 -0.79 -18.02
CA LEU A 118 -9.02 -1.59 -18.92
C LEU A 118 -8.51 -1.42 -20.35
N ASN A 119 -8.03 -2.50 -20.97
CA ASN A 119 -7.48 -2.47 -22.34
C ASN A 119 -6.49 -1.32 -22.56
N ASP A 120 -5.51 -1.20 -21.67
CA ASP A 120 -4.47 -0.15 -21.66
C ASP A 120 -4.96 1.28 -21.38
N GLU A 121 -6.27 1.50 -21.20
CA GLU A 121 -6.80 2.78 -20.71
C GLU A 121 -6.72 2.86 -19.19
N GLU A 122 -6.10 3.93 -18.67
CA GLU A 122 -5.95 4.15 -17.24
C GLU A 122 -6.98 5.16 -16.69
N GLY A 123 -7.73 4.74 -15.67
CA GLY A 123 -8.59 5.60 -14.88
C GLY A 123 -8.06 5.73 -13.45
N ILE A 124 -7.89 6.96 -12.97
CA ILE A 124 -7.51 7.23 -11.58
C ILE A 124 -8.66 7.95 -10.88
N SER A 125 -9.20 7.34 -9.83
CA SER A 125 -10.28 7.92 -9.02
C SER A 125 -9.86 8.04 -7.57
N LYS A 126 -10.31 9.10 -6.89
CA LYS A 126 -10.08 9.25 -5.45
C LYS A 126 -11.09 8.38 -4.69
N ILE A 127 -10.60 7.49 -3.84
CA ILE A 127 -11.45 6.62 -3.01
C ILE A 127 -11.59 7.17 -1.60
N SER A 128 -10.49 7.57 -0.96
CA SER A 128 -10.55 7.99 0.44
C SER A 128 -9.66 9.18 0.73
N THR A 129 -10.03 9.97 1.73
CA THR A 129 -9.21 11.03 2.30
C THR A 129 -8.97 10.72 3.77
N CYS A 130 -7.71 10.59 4.17
CA CYS A 130 -7.32 10.26 5.54
C CYS A 130 -6.99 11.51 6.34
N LYS A 131 -7.49 11.61 7.57
CA LYS A 131 -7.26 12.80 8.42
C LYS A 131 -5.86 12.81 9.02
N LYS A 132 -5.27 11.63 9.25
CA LYS A 132 -3.99 11.48 9.93
C LYS A 132 -3.05 10.63 9.10
N VAL A 133 -1.80 11.08 8.97
CA VAL A 133 -0.70 10.34 8.33
C VAL A 133 0.47 10.39 9.30
N GLU A 134 0.87 9.22 9.80
CA GLU A 134 2.02 9.05 10.68
C GLU A 134 3.11 8.30 9.95
N LYS A 135 4.35 8.72 10.17
CA LYS A 135 5.53 8.13 9.56
C LYS A 135 6.49 7.72 10.66
N PHE A 136 6.85 6.46 10.68
CA PHE A 136 7.83 5.91 11.60
C PHE A 136 9.04 5.49 10.78
N ALA A 137 10.17 6.14 11.02
CA ALA A 137 11.44 5.65 10.53
C ALA A 137 11.92 4.58 11.53
N ASN A 138 12.31 3.40 11.05
CA ASN A 138 13.10 2.52 11.91
C ASN A 138 14.52 3.08 11.92
N GLU A 139 15.04 3.34 13.11
CA GLU A 139 16.47 3.53 13.30
C GLU A 139 17.16 2.22 12.91
N SER A 140 18.06 2.30 11.92
CA SER A 140 18.91 1.19 11.46
C SER A 140 20.32 1.35 12.00
#